data_AF-A0A9P3YUF3-F1
#
_entry.id   AF-A0A9P3YUF3-F1
#
_cell.length_a   1.000
_cell.length_b   1.000
_cell.length_c   1.000
_cell.angle_alpha   90.00
_cell.angle_beta   90.00
_cell.angle_gamma   90.00
#
_symmetry.space_group_name_H-M   'P 1'
#
loop_
_entity.id
_entity.type
_entity.pdbx_description
1 polymer ?
#
loop_
_entity_poly.entity_id
_entity_poly.type
_entity_poly.pdbx_seq_one_letter_code
_entity_poly.pdbx_strand_id
1 'polypeptide(L)'
;MAKIWLDAGTFLEKTIDIEDMFELNLRAIRKRNEKIKNEIEKKIKDEDSEIKTTNHGGPGKIIKIFNINTGEVKILKSAEEASRYIKVSRSYASYLARENKSTEDGWKAEYIQGV
;
A
#
# COMPACT_ATOMS: atom_id res chain seq x y z
N MET A 1 -1.74 30.86 -69.23
CA MET A 1 -2.22 30.05 -68.07
C MET A 1 -1.14 29.02 -67.75
N ALA A 2 -0.36 29.24 -66.70
CA ALA A 2 0.62 28.25 -66.24
C ALA A 2 -0.10 27.23 -65.35
N LYS A 3 -0.26 26.00 -65.82
CA LYS A 3 -0.68 24.87 -64.97
C LYS A 3 0.51 24.53 -64.06
N ILE A 4 0.40 24.88 -62.79
CA ILE A 4 1.34 24.44 -61.76
C ILE A 4 1.06 22.96 -61.51
N TRP A 5 1.88 22.08 -62.08
CA TRP A 5 1.90 20.67 -61.72
C TRP A 5 2.63 20.58 -60.38
N LEU A 6 1.87 20.51 -59.29
CA LEU A 6 2.43 20.22 -57.98
C LEU A 6 2.79 18.73 -57.98
N ASP A 7 4.08 18.43 -57.91
CA ASP A 7 4.60 17.07 -57.96
C ASP A 7 4.08 16.30 -56.74
N ALA A 8 3.31 15.22 -56.97
CA ALA A 8 2.64 14.45 -55.91
C ALA A 8 3.62 13.89 -54.86
N GLY A 9 4.90 13.75 -55.22
CA GLY A 9 5.97 13.33 -54.31
C GLY A 9 6.26 14.33 -53.19
N THR A 10 6.10 15.64 -53.43
CA THR A 10 6.34 16.68 -52.41
C THR A 10 5.24 16.76 -51.35
N PHE A 11 4.08 16.17 -51.62
CA PHE A 11 2.93 16.15 -50.70
C PHE A 11 3.02 14.97 -49.71
N LEU A 12 3.68 13.87 -50.11
CA LEU A 12 3.85 12.66 -49.31
C LEU A 12 5.00 12.76 -48.29
N GLU A 13 5.99 13.64 -48.49
CA GLU A 13 7.07 13.86 -47.50
C GLU A 13 6.58 14.47 -46.17
N LYS A 14 5.36 15.03 -46.13
CA LYS A 14 4.78 15.66 -44.93
C LYS A 14 3.74 14.79 -44.23
N THR A 15 3.44 13.60 -44.75
CA THR A 15 2.56 12.67 -44.07
C THR A 15 3.38 11.87 -43.08
N ILE A 16 3.16 12.10 -41.78
CA ILE A 16 3.67 11.21 -40.72
C ILE A 16 3.20 9.81 -41.07
N ASP A 17 4.14 8.88 -41.21
CA ASP A 17 3.81 7.50 -41.53
C ASP A 17 2.86 6.95 -40.47
N ILE A 18 1.91 6.13 -40.91
CA ILE A 18 0.88 5.58 -40.03
C ILE A 18 1.54 4.80 -38.88
N GLU A 19 2.67 4.13 -39.14
CA GLU A 19 3.50 3.47 -38.13
C GLU A 19 4.06 4.44 -37.09
N ASP A 20 4.59 5.59 -37.51
CA ASP A 20 5.07 6.63 -36.60
C ASP A 20 3.94 7.18 -35.71
N MET A 21 2.73 7.35 -36.24
CA MET A 21 1.57 7.74 -35.43
C MET A 21 1.18 6.68 -34.39
N PHE A 22 1.25 5.39 -34.75
CA PHE A 22 0.99 4.30 -33.79
C PHE A 22 2.05 4.25 -32.69
N GLU A 23 3.33 4.39 -33.03
CA GLU A 23 4.41 4.42 -32.05
C GLU A 23 4.29 5.60 -31.08
N LEU A 24 3.96 6.79 -31.58
CA LEU A 24 3.73 7.98 -30.75
C LEU A 24 2.57 7.79 -29.78
N ASN A 25 1.47 7.17 -30.24
CA ASN A 25 0.32 6.85 -29.39
C ASN A 25 0.67 5.84 -28.31
N LEU A 26 1.39 4.76 -28.66
CA LEU A 26 1.85 3.76 -27.69
C LEU A 26 2.80 4.37 -26.65
N ARG A 27 3.70 5.26 -27.08
CA ARG A 27 4.61 5.97 -26.18
C ARG A 27 3.88 6.89 -25.20
N ALA A 28 2.84 7.58 -25.67
CA ALA A 28 2.00 8.42 -24.83
C ALA A 28 1.25 7.60 -23.77
N ILE A 29 0.72 6.43 -24.15
CA ILE A 29 0.05 5.49 -23.22
C ILE A 29 1.04 4.97 -22.18
N ARG A 30 2.24 4.53 -22.59
CA ARG A 30 3.28 4.05 -21.65
C ARG A 30 3.64 5.10 -20.60
N LYS A 31 3.84 6.36 -21.01
CA LYS A 31 4.14 7.47 -20.08
C LYS A 31 3.00 7.74 -19.09
N ARG A 32 1.74 7.66 -19.55
CA ARG A 32 0.58 7.80 -18.65
C ARG A 32 0.53 6.65 -17.64
N ASN A 33 0.73 5.41 -18.08
CA ASN A 33 0.73 4.24 -17.21
C ASN A 33 1.85 4.30 -16.16
N GLU A 34 3.04 4.77 -16.54
CA GLU A 34 4.15 4.96 -15.62
C GLU A 34 3.86 6.05 -14.58
N LYS A 35 3.23 7.16 -14.99
CA LYS A 35 2.79 8.21 -14.07
C LYS A 35 1.75 7.69 -13.07
N ILE A 36 0.75 6.94 -13.54
CA ILE A 36 -0.28 6.32 -12.69
C ILE A 36 0.37 5.34 -11.71
N LYS A 37 1.30 4.50 -12.16
CA LYS A 37 2.04 3.57 -11.29
C LYS A 37 2.78 4.32 -10.18
N ASN A 38 3.50 5.39 -10.52
CA ASN A 38 4.24 6.18 -9.54
C ASN A 38 3.32 6.91 -8.55
N GLU A 39 2.16 7.41 -9.00
CA GLU A 39 1.14 8.02 -8.12
C GLU A 39 0.52 6.99 -7.17
N ILE A 40 0.23 5.77 -7.64
CA ILE A 40 -0.25 4.67 -6.80
C ILE A 40 0.82 4.27 -5.78
N GLU A 41 2.08 4.08 -6.19
CA GLU A 41 3.18 3.76 -5.28
C GLU A 41 3.39 4.86 -4.22
N LYS A 42 3.18 6.12 -4.58
CA LYS A 42 3.27 7.24 -3.64
C LYS A 42 2.10 7.21 -2.64
N LYS A 43 0.86 7.00 -3.11
CA LYS A 43 -0.31 6.87 -2.22
C LYS A 43 -0.19 5.70 -1.25
N ILE A 44 0.31 4.54 -1.70
CA ILE A 44 0.55 3.39 -0.81
C ILE A 44 1.56 3.74 0.28
N LYS A 45 2.66 4.43 -0.06
CA LYS A 45 3.63 4.90 0.94
C LYS A 45 3.04 5.92 1.91
N ASP A 46 2.17 6.79 1.42
CA ASP A 46 1.51 7.81 2.23
C ASP A 46 0.48 7.17 3.18
N GLU A 47 -0.31 6.19 2.72
CA GLU A 47 -1.23 5.38 3.54
C GLU A 47 -0.48 4.54 4.59
N ASP A 48 0.62 3.88 4.21
CA ASP A 48 1.51 3.17 5.15
C ASP A 48 2.14 4.13 6.20
N SER A 49 2.22 5.42 5.88
CA SER A 49 2.73 6.44 6.80
C SER A 49 1.64 7.01 7.71
N GLU A 50 0.39 7.11 7.27
CA GLU A 50 -0.76 7.57 8.06
C GLU A 50 -1.30 6.52 9.03
N ILE A 51 -1.08 5.22 8.77
CA ILE A 51 -1.42 4.13 9.72
C ILE A 51 -0.45 4.09 10.92
N LYS A 52 0.57 4.95 10.96
CA LYS A 52 1.39 5.16 12.16
C LYS A 52 0.68 6.08 13.16
N THR A 53 -0.52 5.71 13.61
CA THR A 53 -0.90 6.09 14.97
C THR A 53 0.15 5.45 15.87
N THR A 54 0.95 6.29 16.51
CA THR A 54 2.08 5.89 17.32
C THR A 54 1.57 5.32 18.65
N ASN A 55 0.80 4.23 18.58
CA ASN A 55 0.62 3.25 19.66
C ASN A 55 1.94 2.48 19.84
N HIS A 56 3.05 3.21 20.01
CA HIS A 56 4.31 2.67 20.47
C HIS A 56 4.04 2.13 21.87
N GLY A 57 3.91 0.80 21.96
CA GLY A 57 3.85 0.01 23.18
C GLY A 57 5.07 0.27 24.05
N GLY A 58 5.10 1.41 24.72
CA GLY A 58 6.07 1.70 25.76
C GLY A 58 5.96 0.67 26.89
N PRO A 59 7.03 0.48 27.67
CA PRO A 59 6.97 -0.36 28.86
C PRO A 59 5.78 0.07 29.76
N GLY A 60 4.94 -0.88 30.15
CA GLY A 60 3.80 -0.66 31.04
C GLY A 60 2.45 -0.34 30.37
N LYS A 61 2.34 -0.40 29.03
CA LYS A 61 1.02 -0.27 28.37
C LYS A 61 0.18 -1.53 28.56
N ILE A 62 -1.04 -1.34 29.05
CA ILE A 62 -2.05 -2.37 29.18
C ILE A 62 -2.44 -2.85 27.78
N ILE A 63 -2.46 -4.18 27.61
CA ILE A 63 -2.80 -4.84 26.35
C ILE A 63 -3.98 -5.78 26.61
N LYS A 64 -5.01 -5.67 25.78
CA LYS A 64 -6.13 -6.60 25.73
C LYS A 64 -5.81 -7.64 24.67
N ILE A 65 -5.90 -8.91 25.03
CA ILE A 65 -5.84 -10.02 24.09
C ILE A 65 -7.20 -10.70 24.04
N PHE A 66 -7.60 -11.14 22.85
CA PHE A 66 -8.81 -11.92 22.70
C PHE A 66 -8.66 -12.96 21.59
N ASN A 67 -9.28 -14.11 21.77
CA ASN A 67 -9.30 -15.16 20.75
C ASN A 67 -10.65 -15.12 20.02
N ILE A 68 -10.60 -15.00 18.70
CA ILE A 68 -11.79 -14.94 17.85
C ILE A 68 -12.50 -16.30 17.79
N ASN A 69 -11.75 -17.40 17.87
CA ASN A 69 -12.28 -18.76 17.76
C ASN A 69 -12.94 -19.22 19.06
N THR A 70 -12.34 -18.93 20.22
CA THR A 70 -12.87 -19.37 21.52
C THR A 70 -13.70 -18.31 22.25
N GLY A 71 -13.61 -17.04 21.84
CA GLY A 71 -14.24 -15.92 22.53
C GLY A 71 -13.54 -15.53 23.84
N GLU A 72 -12.39 -16.13 24.18
CA GLU A 72 -11.63 -15.77 25.36
C GLU A 72 -11.12 -14.33 25.28
N VAL A 73 -11.23 -13.58 26.37
CA VAL A 73 -10.74 -12.20 26.48
C VAL A 73 -9.94 -12.06 27.76
N LYS A 74 -8.77 -11.43 27.67
CA LYS A 74 -7.93 -11.16 28.83
C LYS A 74 -7.26 -9.80 28.71
N ILE A 75 -7.24 -9.05 29.81
CA ILE A 75 -6.56 -7.77 29.91
C ILE A 75 -5.30 -7.98 30.74
N LEU A 76 -4.16 -7.61 30.17
CA LEU A 76 -2.84 -7.86 30.72
C LEU A 76 -2.07 -6.54 30.84
N LYS A 77 -1.14 -6.47 31.79
CA LYS A 77 -0.46 -5.22 32.14
C LYS A 77 0.64 -4.85 31.15
N SER A 78 1.09 -5.80 30.34
CA SER A 78 2.16 -5.58 29.36
C SER A 78 2.14 -6.58 28.21
N ALA A 79 2.81 -6.20 27.12
CA ALA A 79 3.07 -7.10 25.99
C ALA A 79 3.91 -8.34 26.37
N GLU A 80 4.69 -8.28 27.45
CA GLU A 80 5.48 -9.41 27.96
C GLU A 80 4.59 -10.47 28.63
N GLU A 81 3.56 -10.03 29.37
CA GLU A 81 2.57 -10.97 29.91
C GLU A 81 1.72 -11.58 28.80
N ALA A 82 1.33 -10.76 27.82
CA ALA A 82 0.57 -11.23 26.67
C ALA A 82 1.34 -12.27 25.87
N SER A 83 2.61 -12.01 25.57
CA SER A 83 3.45 -12.92 24.81
C SER A 83 3.56 -14.29 25.46
N ARG A 84 3.69 -14.34 26.80
CA ARG A 84 3.69 -15.59 27.57
C ARG A 84 2.35 -16.30 27.51
N TYR A 85 1.23 -15.57 27.56
CA TYR A 85 -0.10 -16.16 27.53
C TYR A 85 -0.42 -16.79 26.18
N ILE A 86 -0.20 -16.06 25.08
CA ILE A 86 -0.47 -16.53 23.71
C ILE A 86 0.72 -17.28 23.08
N LYS A 87 1.79 -17.52 23.85
CA LYS A 87 3.01 -18.25 23.44
C LYS A 87 3.68 -17.71 22.18
N VAL A 88 3.76 -16.39 22.03
CA VAL A 88 4.47 -15.73 20.92
C VAL A 88 5.63 -14.89 21.45
N SER A 89 6.45 -14.33 20.55
CA SER A 89 7.48 -13.39 20.98
C SER A 89 6.88 -12.06 21.44
N ARG A 90 7.53 -11.37 22.39
CA ARG A 90 7.10 -10.03 22.86
C ARG A 90 6.92 -9.05 21.69
N SER A 91 7.87 -9.04 20.76
CA SER A 91 7.82 -8.19 19.57
C SER A 91 6.61 -8.50 18.70
N TYR A 92 6.25 -9.77 18.57
CA TYR A 92 5.10 -10.20 17.79
C TYR A 92 3.78 -9.85 18.49
N ALA A 93 3.67 -10.02 19.81
CA ALA A 93 2.50 -9.56 20.57
C ALA A 93 2.27 -8.05 20.41
N SER A 94 3.35 -7.25 20.48
CA SER A 94 3.28 -5.81 20.21
C SER A 94 2.90 -5.49 18.76
N TYR A 95 3.36 -6.29 17.81
CA TYR A 95 3.03 -6.15 16.38
C TYR A 95 1.53 -6.41 16.13
N LEU A 96 0.98 -7.49 16.70
CA LEU A 96 -0.44 -7.81 16.61
C LEU A 96 -1.31 -6.65 17.11
N ALA A 97 -0.91 -6.02 18.23
CA ALA A 97 -1.61 -4.89 18.83
C ALA A 97 -1.51 -3.57 18.07
N ARG A 98 -0.47 -3.40 17.24
CA ARG A 98 -0.28 -2.19 16.41
C ARG A 98 -0.98 -2.31 15.08
N GLU A 99 -0.84 -3.46 14.44
CA GLU A 99 -1.31 -3.72 13.08
C GLU A 99 -2.73 -4.31 13.05
N ASN A 100 -3.36 -4.53 14.21
CA ASN A 100 -4.67 -5.17 14.35
C ASN A 100 -4.76 -6.52 13.60
N LYS A 101 -3.68 -7.30 13.64
CA LYS A 101 -3.56 -8.61 13.01
C LYS A 101 -3.93 -9.73 14.00
N SER A 102 -4.27 -10.89 13.45
CA SER A 102 -4.52 -12.12 14.21
C SER A 102 -3.45 -13.16 13.95
N THR A 103 -3.21 -14.02 14.93
CA THR A 103 -2.44 -15.26 14.74
C THR A 103 -3.26 -16.31 14.00
N GLU A 104 -2.60 -17.36 13.53
CA GLU A 104 -3.26 -18.55 12.96
C GLU A 104 -4.23 -19.20 13.95
N ASP A 105 -3.88 -19.21 15.24
CA ASP A 105 -4.73 -19.69 16.34
C ASP A 105 -5.90 -18.75 16.70
N GLY A 106 -6.06 -17.64 15.98
CA GLY A 106 -7.16 -16.68 16.14
C GLY A 106 -6.96 -15.65 17.25
N TRP A 107 -5.76 -15.51 17.81
CA TRP A 107 -5.47 -14.49 18.83
C TRP A 107 -5.27 -13.12 18.20
N LYS A 108 -5.99 -12.13 18.71
CA LYS A 108 -5.80 -10.70 18.46
C LYS A 108 -5.35 -9.98 19.71
N ALA A 109 -4.67 -8.85 19.51
CA ALA A 109 -4.24 -7.97 20.57
C ALA A 109 -4.62 -6.53 20.24
N GLU A 110 -4.88 -5.73 21.28
CA GLU A 110 -5.21 -4.31 21.18
C GLU A 110 -4.60 -3.59 22.39
N TYR A 111 -3.98 -2.43 22.19
CA TYR A 111 -3.57 -1.58 23.31
C TYR A 111 -4.78 -0.85 23.88
N ILE A 112 -4.95 -0.92 25.20
CA ILE A 112 -5.91 -0.06 25.88
C ILE A 112 -5.22 1.29 26.11
N GLN A 113 -5.68 2.31 25.39
CA GLN A 113 -5.25 3.68 25.62
C GLN A 113 -5.91 4.17 26.92
N GLY A 114 -5.11 4.37 27.96
CA GLY A 114 -5.59 4.94 29.22
C GLY A 114 -6.19 6.32 28.96
N VAL A 115 -7.38 6.54 29.52
CA VAL A 115 -7.97 7.88 29.72
C VAL A 115 -7.13 8.64 30.74
#